data_AF-A0A3A8LID0-F1
#
_entry.id   AF-A0A3A8LID0-F1
#
_cell.length_a   1.000
_cell.length_b   1.000
_cell.length_c   1.000
_cell.angle_alpha   90.00
_cell.angle_beta   90.00
_cell.angle_gamma   90.00
#
_symmetry.space_group_name_H-M   'P 1'
#
loop_
_entity.id
_entity.type
_entity.pdbx_description
1 polymer ?
#
loop_
_entity_poly.entity_id
_entity_poly.type
_entity_poly.pdbx_seq_one_letter_code
_entity_poly.pdbx_strand_id
1 'polypeptide(L)'
;MALQAGDVFGRYELVSWLGRGGMAETWRAQLVGDAGVTKPVLIKKVLPEYADDEAFISMFISEARISATLSHGNVAQVFDFGRVDGEYFLAMEFVDGQPLHRVLKRAMKSGLAALPVPLAVFIAMEMCRGLHYAHTRTNGSGKPLGIVHRDISPDNVLVGYEGQVKIVDFGIAKAQLLRGFKTAPGVVKGKYLFFSPEQARGEDVDARSDVWATGVVLYELLCGKLPVEGPPHVVMMRVEHGEIPAPNLLRPDLPKELNDIVMKALTPDRNQRFESSHAFGDALAGFLYSNFPRFSAMTVANLLRVLFRSDLAQEGRELSVPGSFLEEMKSWQGAAAPEAPVEKTPAPLEVEAPAGLSRRWVQALSAGGLLTVGACFWLVMAPLSPPPRAVAPPAIPIQPHSRPSPADSEPSPEPAGTSAPQDKEADEVSGMAKYVHEASDKEQIEAAIDMANLCKEKYPSNPECADLLRIALSKSAISRLERQPGGNLPRARINGSRVPLAVNMGTNMPIQELQARVSTLNQQGKTMGALALAQTCVERAPSAYECHLMLGVLYGKLMAFEKSKKHYERFLGLAPPDHPKRARVAQIVDSVSKTPSATDTPR
;
A
#
# COMPACT_ATOMS: atom_id res chain seq x y z
N MET A 1 29.50 13.63 -4.78
CA MET A 1 30.32 12.41 -4.57
C MET A 1 29.45 11.38 -3.88
N ALA A 2 29.75 10.08 -4.01
CA ALA A 2 29.05 9.07 -3.22
C ALA A 2 29.51 9.18 -1.75
N LEU A 3 28.56 9.27 -0.83
CA LEU A 3 28.84 9.29 0.62
C LEU A 3 29.44 7.96 1.06
N GLN A 4 30.33 8.02 2.05
CA GLN A 4 31.01 6.88 2.66
C GLN A 4 30.93 6.93 4.19
N ALA A 5 31.20 5.80 4.84
CA ALA A 5 31.39 5.77 6.28
C ALA A 5 32.60 6.64 6.67
N GLY A 6 32.45 7.46 7.70
CA GLY A 6 33.40 8.47 8.14
C GLY A 6 33.15 9.87 7.54
N ASP A 7 32.32 9.99 6.50
CA ASP A 7 32.00 11.30 5.94
C ASP A 7 31.14 12.13 6.90
N VAL A 8 31.35 13.45 6.88
CA VAL A 8 30.50 14.41 7.59
C VAL A 8 29.43 14.92 6.64
N PHE A 9 28.17 14.65 6.98
CA PHE A 9 26.99 15.14 6.28
C PHE A 9 26.27 16.17 7.16
N GLY A 10 26.57 17.46 6.93
CA GLY A 10 26.07 18.53 7.80
C GLY A 10 26.65 18.43 9.22
N ARG A 11 25.80 18.14 10.21
CA ARG A 11 26.21 17.92 11.63
C ARG A 11 26.34 16.44 12.01
N TYR A 12 26.27 15.55 11.02
CA TYR A 12 26.15 14.12 11.21
C TYR A 12 27.38 13.42 10.66
N GLU A 13 28.07 12.65 11.49
CA GLU A 13 29.11 11.74 11.05
C GLU A 13 28.48 10.42 10.62
N LEU A 14 28.63 10.05 9.35
CA LEU A 14 28.05 8.83 8.80
C LEU A 14 28.84 7.62 9.29
N VAL A 15 28.18 6.68 9.97
CA VAL A 15 28.83 5.50 10.55
C VAL A 15 28.74 4.31 9.61
N SER A 16 27.55 4.02 9.09
CA SER A 16 27.36 2.91 8.16
C SER A 16 26.13 3.10 7.28
N TRP A 17 26.22 2.61 6.05
CA TRP A 17 25.09 2.58 5.14
C TRP A 17 24.14 1.44 5.53
N LEU A 18 22.85 1.75 5.70
CA LEU A 18 21.84 0.77 6.11
C LEU A 18 21.04 0.22 4.92
N GLY A 19 20.93 1.00 3.85
CA GLY A 19 20.20 0.56 2.66
C GLY A 19 19.75 1.71 1.76
N ARG A 20 19.28 1.33 0.57
CA ARG A 20 18.61 2.21 -0.40
C ARG A 20 17.18 1.72 -0.61
N GLY A 21 16.22 2.57 -0.30
CA GLY A 21 14.81 2.38 -0.64
C GLY A 21 14.48 2.97 -2.01
N GLY A 22 13.19 2.96 -2.36
CA GLY A 22 12.73 3.48 -3.66
C GLY A 22 12.86 4.99 -3.84
N MET A 23 12.97 5.76 -2.74
CA MET A 23 12.93 7.22 -2.73
C MET A 23 14.03 7.88 -1.91
N ALA A 24 14.67 7.11 -1.03
CA ALA A 24 15.69 7.61 -0.11
C ALA A 24 16.73 6.51 0.17
N GLU A 25 17.94 6.92 0.51
CA GLU A 25 18.92 6.06 1.17
C GLU A 25 18.98 6.37 2.67
N THR A 26 19.33 5.36 3.45
CA THR A 26 19.35 5.43 4.91
C THR A 26 20.73 5.10 5.44
N TRP A 27 21.19 5.91 6.39
CA TRP A 27 22.49 5.79 7.03
C TRP A 27 22.32 5.77 8.54
N ARG A 28 23.10 4.91 9.21
CA ARG A 28 23.41 5.09 10.63
C ARG A 28 24.43 6.20 10.73
N ALA A 29 24.19 7.16 11.61
CA ALA A 29 25.08 8.29 11.82
C ALA A 29 25.16 8.65 13.31
N GLN A 30 26.10 9.52 13.65
CA GLN A 30 26.19 10.17 14.95
C GLN A 30 25.93 11.66 14.77
N LEU A 31 24.95 12.20 15.49
CA LEU A 31 24.88 13.63 15.71
C LEU A 31 26.03 14.01 16.63
N VAL A 32 26.90 14.93 16.19
CA VAL A 32 28.02 15.44 16.98
C VAL A 32 27.64 16.83 17.51
N GLY A 33 27.41 16.92 18.81
CA GLY A 33 27.14 18.18 19.52
C GLY A 33 28.40 18.80 20.11
N ASP A 34 28.22 19.94 20.77
CA ASP A 34 29.29 20.62 21.49
C ASP A 34 29.89 19.71 22.58
N ALA A 35 31.16 19.95 22.92
CA ALA A 35 31.91 19.19 23.92
C ALA A 35 31.98 17.66 23.66
N GLY A 36 31.76 17.22 22.41
CA GLY A 36 31.88 15.80 22.03
C GLY A 36 30.69 14.94 22.42
N VAL A 37 29.55 15.53 22.80
CA VAL A 37 28.32 14.76 23.04
C VAL A 37 27.85 14.16 21.72
N THR A 38 27.80 12.83 21.63
CA THR A 38 27.28 12.13 20.46
C THR A 38 25.92 11.49 20.75
N LYS A 39 25.05 11.48 19.74
CA LYS A 39 23.77 10.76 19.78
C LYS A 39 23.62 9.93 18.50
N PRO A 40 23.32 8.62 18.58
CA PRO A 40 23.07 7.83 17.39
C PRO A 40 21.76 8.29 16.73
N VAL A 41 21.81 8.48 15.42
CA VAL A 41 20.67 8.89 14.59
C VAL A 41 20.64 8.11 13.29
N LEU A 42 19.47 8.05 12.67
CA LEU A 42 19.30 7.58 11.32
C LEU A 42 19.12 8.79 10.39
N ILE A 43 19.91 8.85 9.33
CA ILE A 43 19.77 9.86 8.27
C ILE A 43 19.08 9.22 7.09
N LYS A 44 17.88 9.70 6.76
CA LYS A 44 17.15 9.34 5.55
C LYS A 44 17.34 10.45 4.53
N LYS A 45 18.19 10.21 3.54
CA LYS A 45 18.55 11.17 2.50
C LYS A 45 17.76 10.90 1.23
N VAL A 46 17.13 11.92 0.67
CA VAL A 46 16.42 11.83 -0.62
C VAL A 46 17.41 11.47 -1.72
N LEU A 47 17.02 10.54 -2.62
CA LEU A 47 17.88 10.18 -3.73
C LEU A 47 17.94 11.30 -4.79
N PRO A 48 19.07 11.46 -5.49
CA PRO A 48 19.22 12.51 -6.51
C PRO A 48 18.15 12.47 -7.60
N GLU A 49 17.59 11.30 -7.92
CA GLU A 49 16.56 11.15 -8.94
C GLU A 49 15.23 11.85 -8.59
N TYR A 50 15.01 12.17 -7.31
CA TYR A 50 13.84 12.90 -6.82
C TYR A 50 14.15 14.32 -6.34
N ALA A 51 15.40 14.78 -6.51
CA ALA A 51 15.85 16.08 -6.00
C ALA A 51 15.22 17.28 -6.72
N ASP A 52 14.74 17.08 -7.96
CA ASP A 52 14.07 18.10 -8.79
C ASP A 52 12.56 17.84 -8.94
N ASP A 53 12.02 16.80 -8.32
CA ASP A 53 10.58 16.51 -8.33
C ASP A 53 9.89 17.33 -7.22
N GLU A 54 9.37 18.52 -7.60
CA GLU A 54 8.70 19.42 -6.67
C GLU A 54 7.52 18.77 -5.93
N ALA A 55 6.80 17.87 -6.59
CA ALA A 55 5.67 17.17 -5.98
C ALA A 55 6.16 16.20 -4.89
N PHE A 56 7.21 15.44 -5.19
CA PHE A 56 7.86 14.57 -4.21
C PHE A 56 8.44 15.36 -3.04
N ILE A 57 9.17 16.45 -3.29
CA ILE A 57 9.80 17.27 -2.25
C ILE A 57 8.73 17.89 -1.34
N SER A 58 7.67 18.43 -1.91
CA SER A 58 6.54 18.97 -1.15
C SER A 58 5.89 17.91 -0.26
N MET A 59 5.72 16.69 -0.79
CA MET A 59 5.27 15.53 -0.02
C MET A 59 6.24 15.20 1.12
N PHE A 60 7.54 15.14 0.85
CA PHE A 60 8.57 14.77 1.83
C PHE A 60 8.66 15.80 2.96
N ILE A 61 8.59 17.09 2.63
CA ILE A 61 8.50 18.20 3.60
C ILE A 61 7.24 18.06 4.46
N SER A 62 6.09 17.73 3.85
CA SER A 62 4.84 17.57 4.58
C SER A 62 4.89 16.40 5.57
N GLU A 63 5.47 15.28 5.15
CA GLU A 63 5.71 14.11 6.01
C GLU A 63 6.68 14.44 7.16
N ALA A 64 7.77 15.14 6.87
CA ALA A 64 8.74 15.58 7.86
C ALA A 64 8.10 16.51 8.92
N ARG A 65 7.30 17.49 8.48
CA ARG A 65 6.60 18.43 9.38
C ARG A 65 5.68 17.71 10.35
N ILE A 66 4.87 16.76 9.87
CA ILE A 66 3.93 16.04 10.74
C ILE A 66 4.71 15.14 11.69
N SER A 67 5.69 14.39 11.18
CA SER A 67 6.50 13.48 11.99
C SER A 67 7.29 14.20 13.08
N ALA A 68 7.77 15.43 12.82
CA ALA A 68 8.44 16.25 13.81
C ALA A 68 7.54 16.68 14.99
N THR A 69 6.21 16.67 14.83
CA THR A 69 5.26 16.95 15.92
C THR A 69 4.96 15.74 16.81
N LEU A 70 5.48 14.56 16.46
CA LEU A 70 5.21 13.30 17.15
C LEU A 70 6.36 12.96 18.09
N SER A 71 6.04 12.75 19.37
CA SER A 71 6.97 12.27 20.39
C SER A 71 6.26 11.25 21.27
N HIS A 72 6.56 9.96 21.05
CA HIS A 72 5.93 8.86 21.75
C HIS A 72 6.85 7.64 21.80
N GLY A 73 6.76 6.82 22.85
CA GLY A 73 7.61 5.62 23.01
C GLY A 73 7.54 4.65 21.83
N ASN A 74 6.35 4.53 21.22
CA ASN A 74 6.10 3.64 20.08
C ASN A 74 6.11 4.31 18.69
N VAL A 75 6.60 5.54 18.59
CA VAL A 75 6.81 6.24 17.31
C VAL A 75 8.27 6.70 17.26
N ALA A 76 8.97 6.41 16.15
CA ALA A 76 10.33 6.89 15.99
C ALA A 76 10.33 8.42 15.86
N GLN A 77 11.09 9.08 16.72
CA GLN A 77 11.11 10.53 16.77
C GLN A 77 11.92 11.11 15.61
N VAL A 78 11.39 12.15 14.95
CA VAL A 78 12.16 12.99 14.03
C VAL A 78 12.84 14.09 14.83
N PHE A 79 14.15 14.22 14.67
CA PHE A 79 14.96 15.22 15.38
C PHE A 79 15.24 16.46 14.52
N ASP A 80 15.47 16.27 13.22
CA ASP A 80 15.90 17.33 12.34
C ASP A 80 15.42 17.07 10.91
N PHE A 81 15.17 18.15 10.18
CA PHE A 81 14.86 18.13 8.76
C PHE A 81 15.60 19.29 8.11
N GLY A 82 16.33 19.02 7.03
CA GLY A 82 17.13 20.06 6.40
C GLY A 82 17.67 19.69 5.03
N ARG A 83 18.65 20.47 4.61
CA ARG A 83 19.39 20.27 3.36
C ARG A 83 20.88 20.32 3.62
N VAL A 84 21.63 19.44 2.97
CA VAL A 84 23.10 19.47 2.91
C VAL A 84 23.47 19.34 1.44
N ASP A 85 24.30 20.26 0.94
CA ASP A 85 24.73 20.28 -0.47
C ASP A 85 23.58 20.20 -1.49
N GLY A 86 22.44 20.83 -1.15
CA GLY A 86 21.23 20.84 -1.96
C GLY A 86 20.33 19.61 -1.80
N GLU A 87 20.80 18.53 -1.17
CA GLU A 87 20.06 17.29 -0.94
C GLU A 87 19.23 17.36 0.35
N TYR A 88 17.94 17.02 0.27
CA TYR A 88 17.05 16.96 1.44
C TYR A 88 17.32 15.72 2.28
N PHE A 89 17.23 15.87 3.60
CA PHE A 89 17.36 14.77 4.54
C PHE A 89 16.42 14.91 5.74
N LEU A 90 16.19 13.77 6.40
CA LEU A 90 15.51 13.67 7.68
C LEU A 90 16.44 12.95 8.67
N ALA A 91 16.75 13.58 9.80
CA ALA A 91 17.42 12.92 10.91
C ALA A 91 16.39 12.45 11.93
N MET A 92 16.41 11.17 12.25
CA MET A 92 15.45 10.54 13.14
C MET A 92 16.14 9.61 14.14
N GLU A 93 15.35 9.15 15.09
CA GLU A 93 15.76 8.15 16.07
C GLU A 93 16.33 6.90 15.36
N PHE A 94 17.56 6.54 15.72
CA PHE A 94 18.11 5.24 15.35
C PHE A 94 17.57 4.19 16.33
N VAL A 95 16.62 3.37 15.87
CA VAL A 95 16.11 2.24 16.63
C VAL A 95 17.08 1.07 16.48
N ASP A 96 17.83 0.78 17.54
CA ASP A 96 18.76 -0.35 17.59
C ASP A 96 17.99 -1.68 17.65
N GLY A 97 17.74 -2.25 16.47
CA GLY A 97 16.81 -3.35 16.28
C GLY A 97 16.68 -3.82 14.83
N GLN A 98 15.56 -4.47 14.54
CA GLN A 98 15.26 -5.03 13.21
C GLN A 98 13.82 -4.70 12.79
N PRO A 99 13.58 -4.48 11.48
CA PRO A 99 12.22 -4.43 10.95
C PRO A 99 11.45 -5.72 11.23
N LEU A 100 10.16 -5.60 11.54
CA LEU A 100 9.30 -6.71 11.93
C LEU A 100 9.23 -7.81 10.85
N HIS A 101 9.27 -7.44 9.55
CA HIS A 101 9.35 -8.42 8.46
C HIS A 101 10.61 -9.32 8.56
N ARG A 102 11.75 -8.77 9.01
CA ARG A 102 12.98 -9.54 9.21
C ARG A 102 12.88 -10.42 10.44
N VAL A 103 12.26 -9.92 11.51
CA VAL A 103 12.01 -10.70 12.73
C VAL A 103 11.16 -11.92 12.40
N LEU A 104 10.02 -11.74 11.73
CA LEU A 104 9.15 -12.84 11.31
C LEU A 104 9.88 -13.83 10.40
N LYS A 105 10.57 -13.33 9.37
CA LYS A 105 11.34 -14.17 8.44
C LYS A 105 12.43 -14.99 9.14
N ARG A 106 13.15 -14.40 10.11
CA ARG A 106 14.21 -15.08 10.86
C ARG A 106 13.61 -16.09 11.85
N ALA A 107 12.50 -15.75 12.51
CA ALA A 107 11.73 -16.66 13.34
C ALA A 107 11.31 -17.92 12.56
N MET A 108 10.76 -17.74 11.35
CA MET A 108 10.38 -18.85 10.49
C MET A 108 11.57 -19.72 10.07
N LYS A 109 12.69 -19.09 9.70
CA LYS A 109 13.94 -19.81 9.40
C LYS A 109 14.52 -20.56 10.59
N SER A 110 14.19 -20.15 11.82
CA SER A 110 14.59 -20.84 13.06
C SER A 110 13.68 -22.01 13.43
N GLY A 111 12.70 -22.37 12.58
CA GLY A 111 11.80 -23.51 12.80
C GLY A 111 10.47 -23.15 13.45
N LEU A 112 10.18 -21.86 13.71
CA LEU A 112 8.86 -21.45 14.17
C LEU A 112 7.87 -21.38 12.99
N ALA A 113 6.68 -21.94 13.12
CA ALA A 113 5.64 -21.81 12.08
C ALA A 113 5.09 -20.37 11.98
N ALA A 114 5.03 -19.68 13.12
CA ALA A 114 4.57 -18.30 13.28
C ALA A 114 5.19 -17.72 14.57
N LEU A 115 4.97 -16.43 14.86
CA LEU A 115 5.35 -15.92 16.18
C LEU A 115 4.45 -16.52 17.28
N PRO A 116 5.02 -16.82 18.46
CA PRO A 116 4.23 -17.20 19.62
C PRO A 116 3.19 -16.12 19.97
N VAL A 117 2.00 -16.56 20.40
CA VAL A 117 0.85 -15.67 20.67
C VAL A 117 1.21 -14.44 21.48
N PRO A 118 1.84 -14.54 22.67
CA PRO A 118 2.03 -13.36 23.51
C PRO A 118 2.99 -12.34 22.89
N LEU A 119 3.97 -12.80 22.10
CA LEU A 119 4.89 -11.92 21.35
C LEU A 119 4.15 -11.15 20.25
N ALA A 120 3.34 -11.85 19.44
CA ALA A 120 2.56 -11.23 18.37
C ALA A 120 1.55 -10.20 18.90
N VAL A 121 0.83 -10.57 19.97
CA VAL A 121 -0.17 -9.70 20.61
C VAL A 121 0.50 -8.47 21.22
N PHE A 122 1.62 -8.63 21.93
CA PHE A 122 2.33 -7.49 22.50
C PHE A 122 2.83 -6.50 21.44
N ILE A 123 3.38 -7.00 20.33
CA ILE A 123 3.83 -6.14 19.23
C ILE A 123 2.66 -5.33 18.66
N ALA A 124 1.53 -5.98 18.39
CA ALA A 124 0.33 -5.29 17.88
C ALA A 124 -0.27 -4.30 18.89
N MET A 125 -0.24 -4.62 20.18
CA MET A 125 -0.66 -3.72 21.27
C MET A 125 0.22 -2.46 21.31
N GLU A 126 1.54 -2.60 21.23
CA GLU A 126 2.47 -1.46 21.21
C GLU A 126 2.31 -0.59 19.94
N MET A 127 2.04 -1.21 18.79
CA MET A 127 1.67 -0.48 17.57
C MET A 127 0.40 0.35 17.79
N CYS A 128 -0.63 -0.25 18.42
CA CYS A 128 -1.89 0.44 18.72
C CYS A 128 -1.68 1.69 19.59
N ARG A 129 -0.78 1.63 20.58
CA ARG A 129 -0.42 2.79 21.43
C ARG A 129 0.18 3.93 20.60
N GLY A 130 1.14 3.62 19.74
CA GLY A 130 1.76 4.61 18.85
C GLY A 130 0.80 5.23 17.84
N LEU A 131 -0.07 4.40 17.25
CA LEU A 131 -1.11 4.86 16.32
C LEU A 131 -2.13 5.75 17.00
N HIS A 132 -2.66 5.33 18.15
CA HIS A 132 -3.64 6.11 18.89
C HIS A 132 -3.09 7.49 19.28
N TYR A 133 -1.84 7.54 19.75
CA TYR A 133 -1.15 8.80 20.05
C TYR A 133 -1.15 9.73 18.82
N ALA A 134 -0.81 9.23 17.64
CA ALA A 134 -0.78 10.03 16.42
C ALA A 134 -2.20 10.49 16.00
N HIS A 135 -3.17 9.58 16.02
CA HIS A 135 -4.56 9.84 15.60
C HIS A 135 -5.26 10.91 16.45
N THR A 136 -4.90 11.00 17.73
CA THR A 136 -5.50 11.94 18.69
C THR A 136 -4.76 13.26 18.82
N ARG A 137 -3.68 13.48 18.05
CA ARG A 137 -2.94 14.74 18.12
C ARG A 137 -3.81 15.93 17.73
N THR A 138 -3.66 17.00 18.50
CA THR A 138 -4.27 18.30 18.26
C THR A 138 -3.19 19.35 18.01
N ASN A 139 -3.55 20.42 17.31
CA ASN A 139 -2.71 21.62 17.22
C ASN A 139 -2.80 22.46 18.53
N GLY A 140 -2.11 23.60 18.57
CA GLY A 140 -2.13 24.52 19.71
C GLY A 140 -3.51 25.10 20.06
N SER A 141 -4.46 25.07 19.13
CA SER A 141 -5.86 25.48 19.36
C SER A 141 -6.78 24.34 19.81
N GLY A 142 -6.26 23.12 20.00
CA GLY A 142 -7.06 21.95 20.37
C GLY A 142 -7.80 21.28 19.21
N LYS A 143 -7.63 21.75 17.97
CA LYS A 143 -8.23 21.11 16.78
C LYS A 143 -7.46 19.84 16.42
N PRO A 144 -8.14 18.71 16.12
CA PRO A 144 -7.49 17.49 15.65
C PRO A 144 -6.66 17.72 14.39
N LEU A 145 -5.44 17.18 14.36
CA LEU A 145 -4.54 17.24 13.20
C LEU A 145 -4.94 16.25 12.10
N GLY A 146 -5.82 15.28 12.40
CA GLY A 146 -6.29 14.30 11.42
C GLY A 146 -5.19 13.38 10.88
N ILE A 147 -4.17 13.10 11.69
CA ILE A 147 -3.03 12.27 11.29
C ILE A 147 -3.52 10.82 11.19
N VAL A 148 -3.26 10.20 10.05
CA VAL A 148 -3.47 8.77 9.79
C VAL A 148 -2.22 8.26 9.10
N HIS A 149 -1.70 7.10 9.51
CA HIS A 149 -0.45 6.56 8.97
C HIS A 149 -0.61 6.07 7.54
N ARG A 150 -1.71 5.36 7.22
CA ARG A 150 -2.11 4.89 5.87
C ARG A 150 -1.20 3.86 5.21
N ASP A 151 -0.13 3.45 5.88
CA ASP A 151 0.95 2.62 5.32
C ASP A 151 1.56 1.70 6.38
N ILE A 152 0.72 1.18 7.28
CA ILE A 152 1.15 0.21 8.28
C ILE A 152 1.43 -1.13 7.60
N SER A 153 2.66 -1.62 7.78
CA SER A 153 3.13 -2.94 7.35
C SER A 153 4.30 -3.37 8.23
N PRO A 154 4.73 -4.64 8.19
CA PRO A 154 5.91 -5.10 8.94
C PRO A 154 7.24 -4.45 8.50
N ASP A 155 7.26 -3.73 7.37
CA ASP A 155 8.41 -2.91 6.95
C ASP A 155 8.53 -1.62 7.76
N ASN A 156 7.38 -1.08 8.20
CA ASN A 156 7.27 0.21 8.89
C ASN A 156 7.15 0.04 10.41
N VAL A 157 7.47 -1.14 10.94
CA VAL A 157 7.51 -1.43 12.38
C VAL A 157 8.90 -1.98 12.71
N LEU A 158 9.60 -1.30 13.62
CA LEU A 158 10.90 -1.72 14.13
C LEU A 158 10.73 -2.33 15.53
N VAL A 159 11.43 -3.44 15.77
CA VAL A 159 11.52 -4.09 17.07
C VAL A 159 12.96 -4.00 17.55
N GLY A 160 13.17 -3.42 18.72
CA GLY A 160 14.50 -3.18 19.29
C GLY A 160 15.04 -4.34 20.12
N TYR A 161 16.35 -4.42 20.25
CA TYR A 161 17.03 -5.46 21.04
C TYR A 161 16.79 -5.37 22.55
N GLU A 162 16.15 -4.28 23.01
CA GLU A 162 15.67 -4.07 24.39
C GLU A 162 14.14 -4.24 24.52
N GLY A 163 13.46 -4.70 23.45
CA GLY A 163 12.04 -5.05 23.46
C GLY A 163 11.07 -3.93 23.10
N GLN A 164 11.58 -2.74 22.76
CA GLN A 164 10.76 -1.63 22.27
C GLN A 164 10.20 -1.91 20.88
N VAL A 165 8.96 -1.46 20.63
CA VAL A 165 8.31 -1.52 19.31
C VAL A 165 8.02 -0.10 18.85
N LYS A 166 8.52 0.26 17.68
CA LYS A 166 8.43 1.63 17.14
C LYS A 166 7.92 1.64 15.71
N ILE A 167 6.96 2.50 15.45
CA ILE A 167 6.44 2.78 14.11
C ILE A 167 7.32 3.84 13.45
N VAL A 168 7.63 3.63 12.16
CA VAL A 168 8.42 4.53 11.32
C VAL A 168 7.66 4.90 10.05
N ASP A 169 8.10 5.96 9.36
CA ASP A 169 7.64 6.32 8.01
C ASP A 169 6.12 6.51 7.89
N PHE A 170 5.59 7.52 8.59
CA PHE A 170 4.18 7.92 8.48
C PHE A 170 3.84 8.31 7.04
N GLY A 171 3.21 7.38 6.31
CA GLY A 171 2.89 7.48 4.87
C GLY A 171 1.83 8.51 4.49
N ILE A 172 1.73 9.61 5.23
CA ILE A 172 0.67 10.63 5.16
C ILE A 172 0.55 11.22 3.75
N ALA A 173 1.67 11.40 3.05
CA ALA A 173 1.71 12.05 1.75
C ALA A 173 1.46 11.11 0.55
N LYS A 174 1.63 9.79 0.71
CA LYS A 174 1.31 8.80 -0.35
C LYS A 174 -0.17 8.84 -0.74
N ALA A 175 -1.04 9.19 0.19
CA ALA A 175 -2.47 9.26 -0.03
C ALA A 175 -2.94 10.49 -0.83
N GLN A 176 -2.15 11.56 -0.89
CA GLN A 176 -2.44 12.69 -1.80
C GLN A 176 -2.07 12.33 -3.24
N LEU A 177 -0.95 11.61 -3.44
CA LEU A 177 -0.53 11.13 -4.77
C LEU A 177 -1.43 10.01 -5.32
N LEU A 178 -1.96 9.13 -4.45
CA LEU A 178 -2.91 8.08 -4.84
C LEU A 178 -4.25 8.64 -5.38
N ARG A 179 -4.59 9.90 -5.08
CA ARG A 179 -5.80 10.57 -5.61
C ARG A 179 -5.64 11.08 -7.05
N GLY A 180 -4.43 11.07 -7.62
CA GLY A 180 -4.17 11.72 -8.91
C GLY A 180 -3.15 11.05 -9.84
N PHE A 181 -2.32 10.11 -9.37
CA PHE A 181 -1.31 9.48 -10.21
C PHE A 181 -1.67 8.04 -10.60
N LYS A 182 -1.56 7.76 -11.91
CA LYS A 182 -1.35 6.42 -12.45
C LYS A 182 -0.26 5.77 -11.62
N THR A 183 -0.53 4.62 -11.00
CA THR A 183 0.49 3.76 -10.41
C THR A 183 1.59 3.53 -11.45
N ALA A 184 2.71 4.22 -11.32
CA ALA A 184 3.90 3.91 -12.11
C ALA A 184 4.27 2.44 -11.82
N PRO A 185 4.51 1.61 -12.85
CA PRO A 185 4.91 0.22 -12.64
C PRO A 185 6.22 0.20 -11.85
N GLY A 186 6.18 -0.26 -10.59
CA GLY A 186 7.39 -0.51 -9.79
C GLY A 186 7.40 0.00 -8.35
N VAL A 187 6.55 0.97 -7.97
CA VAL A 187 6.68 1.66 -6.66
C VAL A 187 5.88 0.99 -5.52
N VAL A 188 4.86 0.17 -5.82
CA VAL A 188 3.96 -0.44 -4.81
C VAL A 188 4.07 -1.97 -4.82
N LYS A 189 5.29 -2.51 -4.71
CA LYS A 189 5.45 -3.97 -4.58
C LYS A 189 5.12 -4.40 -3.15
N GLY A 190 3.92 -4.94 -2.92
CA GLY A 190 3.54 -5.64 -1.69
C GLY A 190 2.69 -4.85 -0.69
N LYS A 191 2.72 -3.50 -0.69
CA LYS A 191 1.97 -2.69 0.31
C LYS A 191 0.44 -2.82 0.20
N TYR A 192 -0.08 -3.14 -0.97
CA TYR A 192 -1.51 -3.40 -1.18
C TYR A 192 -2.05 -4.59 -0.36
N LEU A 193 -1.17 -5.46 0.14
CA LEU A 193 -1.53 -6.60 1.00
C LEU A 193 -2.10 -6.16 2.35
N PHE A 194 -1.84 -4.92 2.76
CA PHE A 194 -2.29 -4.34 4.04
C PHE A 194 -3.39 -3.29 3.86
N PHE A 195 -3.87 -3.07 2.63
CA PHE A 195 -4.91 -2.07 2.37
C PHE A 195 -6.21 -2.45 3.05
N SER A 196 -6.86 -1.45 3.63
CA SER A 196 -8.24 -1.55 4.09
C SER A 196 -9.24 -1.56 2.91
N PRO A 197 -10.47 -2.04 3.10
CA PRO A 197 -11.52 -2.02 2.07
C PRO A 197 -11.82 -0.63 1.51
N GLU A 198 -11.77 0.42 2.33
CA GLU A 198 -11.89 1.82 1.91
C GLU A 198 -10.70 2.29 1.07
N GLN A 199 -9.48 1.85 1.38
CA GLN A 199 -8.30 2.12 0.54
C GLN A 199 -8.38 1.41 -0.81
N ALA A 200 -8.82 0.14 -0.82
CA ALA A 200 -9.00 -0.63 -2.04
C ALA A 200 -10.04 0.04 -2.98
N ARG A 201 -11.13 0.57 -2.41
CA ARG A 201 -12.18 1.31 -3.14
C ARG A 201 -11.79 2.76 -3.50
N GLY A 202 -10.66 3.26 -3.01
CA GLY A 202 -10.22 4.64 -3.23
C GLY A 202 -11.06 5.68 -2.49
N GLU A 203 -11.69 5.32 -1.37
CA GLU A 203 -12.50 6.22 -0.54
C GLU A 203 -11.65 7.06 0.41
N ASP A 204 -12.29 8.01 1.09
CA ASP A 204 -11.69 8.72 2.21
C ASP A 204 -11.34 7.75 3.35
N VAL A 205 -10.09 7.84 3.81
CA VAL A 205 -9.52 7.00 4.87
C VAL A 205 -9.48 7.76 6.19
N ASP A 206 -9.74 7.05 7.28
CA ASP A 206 -9.63 7.56 8.65
C ASP A 206 -8.75 6.62 9.49
N ALA A 207 -8.62 6.91 10.79
CA ALA A 207 -7.82 6.14 11.75
C ALA A 207 -8.13 4.63 11.76
N ARG A 208 -9.36 4.22 11.39
CA ARG A 208 -9.79 2.82 11.37
C ARG A 208 -9.21 2.04 10.20
N SER A 209 -8.63 2.71 9.21
CA SER A 209 -7.80 2.07 8.19
C SER A 209 -6.48 1.54 8.78
N ASP A 210 -5.88 2.25 9.75
CA ASP A 210 -4.68 1.77 10.44
C ASP A 210 -5.00 0.62 11.42
N VAL A 211 -6.22 0.60 12.00
CA VAL A 211 -6.74 -0.54 12.78
C VAL A 211 -6.79 -1.80 11.92
N TRP A 212 -7.36 -1.70 10.71
CA TRP A 212 -7.39 -2.81 9.76
C TRP A 212 -5.98 -3.31 9.44
N ALA A 213 -5.08 -2.39 9.04
CA ALA A 213 -3.72 -2.76 8.67
C ALA A 213 -2.95 -3.40 9.84
N THR A 214 -3.15 -2.91 11.06
CA THR A 214 -2.61 -3.55 12.29
C THR A 214 -3.19 -4.94 12.51
N GLY A 215 -4.49 -5.14 12.23
CA GLY A 215 -5.13 -6.45 12.24
C GLY A 215 -4.52 -7.42 11.22
N VAL A 216 -4.18 -6.94 10.01
CA VAL A 216 -3.50 -7.75 8.99
C VAL A 216 -2.08 -8.12 9.43
N VAL A 217 -1.35 -7.17 10.03
CA VAL A 217 -0.03 -7.46 10.62
C VAL A 217 -0.14 -8.52 11.71
N LEU A 218 -1.08 -8.36 12.66
CA LEU A 218 -1.28 -9.33 13.74
C LEU A 218 -1.66 -10.72 13.19
N TYR A 219 -2.50 -10.77 12.15
CA TYR A 219 -2.83 -12.01 11.44
C TYR A 219 -1.57 -12.69 10.92
N GLU A 220 -0.71 -11.95 10.22
CA GLU A 220 0.53 -12.47 9.64
C GLU A 220 1.48 -12.98 10.74
N LEU A 221 1.61 -12.24 11.85
CA LEU A 221 2.42 -12.69 12.99
C LEU A 221 1.89 -13.98 13.61
N LEU A 222 0.56 -14.14 13.71
CA LEU A 222 -0.07 -15.31 14.29
C LEU A 222 -0.10 -16.51 13.35
N CYS A 223 -0.21 -16.30 12.04
CA CYS A 223 -0.37 -17.39 11.08
C CYS A 223 0.91 -17.70 10.29
N GLY A 224 1.94 -16.84 10.38
CA GLY A 224 3.15 -16.92 9.56
C GLY A 224 2.91 -16.58 8.08
N LYS A 225 1.69 -16.18 7.72
CA LYS A 225 1.25 -15.85 6.36
C LYS A 225 0.11 -14.84 6.38
N LEU A 226 -0.03 -14.11 5.29
CA LEU A 226 -1.09 -13.10 5.14
C LEU A 226 -2.48 -13.76 4.98
N PRO A 227 -3.56 -13.05 5.34
CA PRO A 227 -4.92 -13.56 5.16
C PRO A 227 -5.28 -13.76 3.68
N VAL A 228 -4.76 -12.89 2.82
CA VAL A 228 -4.95 -12.94 1.37
C VAL A 228 -3.64 -12.60 0.67
N GLU A 229 -3.23 -13.47 -0.25
CA GLU A 229 -2.07 -13.26 -1.11
C GLU A 229 -2.48 -13.33 -2.58
N GLY A 230 -1.67 -12.74 -3.44
CA GLY A 230 -1.90 -12.74 -4.88
C GLY A 230 -1.56 -11.40 -5.51
N PRO A 231 -1.81 -11.23 -6.81
CA PRO A 231 -1.60 -9.96 -7.49
C PRO A 231 -2.55 -8.88 -6.93
N PRO A 232 -2.20 -7.58 -7.04
CA PRO A 232 -2.94 -6.49 -6.40
C PRO A 232 -4.46 -6.52 -6.58
N HIS A 233 -4.92 -6.75 -7.80
CA HIS A 233 -6.35 -6.75 -8.12
C HIS A 233 -7.12 -7.93 -7.47
N VAL A 234 -6.49 -9.10 -7.28
CA VAL A 234 -7.11 -10.23 -6.58
C VAL A 234 -7.23 -9.90 -5.10
N VAL A 235 -6.16 -9.39 -4.50
CA VAL A 235 -6.15 -9.05 -3.08
C VAL A 235 -7.15 -7.94 -2.78
N MET A 236 -7.14 -6.86 -3.57
CA MET A 236 -8.09 -5.75 -3.44
C MET A 236 -9.54 -6.25 -3.56
N MET A 237 -9.85 -7.06 -4.57
CA MET A 237 -11.20 -7.61 -4.75
C MET A 237 -11.64 -8.46 -3.54
N ARG A 238 -10.78 -9.32 -3.00
CA ARG A 238 -11.13 -10.16 -1.83
C ARG A 238 -11.29 -9.33 -0.55
N VAL A 239 -10.42 -8.34 -0.36
CA VAL A 239 -10.52 -7.38 0.76
C VAL A 239 -11.82 -6.58 0.67
N GLU A 240 -12.20 -6.09 -0.52
CA GLU A 240 -13.45 -5.36 -0.75
C GLU A 240 -14.69 -6.17 -0.42
N HIS A 241 -14.72 -7.45 -0.82
CA HIS A 241 -15.83 -8.35 -0.51
C HIS A 241 -15.77 -8.95 0.90
N GLY A 242 -14.73 -8.63 1.68
CA GLY A 242 -14.56 -9.16 3.02
C GLY A 242 -14.23 -10.64 3.09
N GLU A 243 -13.65 -11.20 2.04
CA GLU A 243 -13.23 -12.60 1.96
C GLU A 243 -11.92 -12.84 2.72
N ILE A 244 -11.93 -12.52 4.01
CA ILE A 244 -10.79 -12.67 4.92
C ILE A 244 -10.98 -13.97 5.72
N PRO A 245 -10.16 -15.01 5.47
CA PRO A 245 -10.27 -16.27 6.22
C PRO A 245 -9.91 -16.05 7.68
N ALA A 246 -10.67 -16.63 8.61
CA ALA A 246 -10.38 -16.50 10.04
C ALA A 246 -9.01 -17.14 10.40
N PRO A 247 -8.22 -16.55 11.33
CA PRO A 247 -6.92 -17.09 11.74
C PRO A 247 -6.99 -18.55 12.20
N ASN A 248 -8.04 -18.94 12.92
CA ASN A 248 -8.22 -20.29 13.44
C ASN A 248 -8.38 -21.38 12.36
N LEU A 249 -8.69 -21.01 11.10
CA LEU A 249 -8.68 -21.96 9.97
C LEU A 249 -7.26 -22.43 9.63
N LEU A 250 -6.27 -21.59 9.93
CA LEU A 250 -4.85 -21.86 9.69
C LEU A 250 -4.13 -22.31 10.95
N ARG A 251 -4.60 -21.82 12.10
CA ARG A 251 -4.00 -22.07 13.41
C ARG A 251 -5.09 -22.53 14.40
N PRO A 252 -5.56 -23.80 14.32
CA PRO A 252 -6.70 -24.27 15.10
C PRO A 252 -6.53 -24.21 16.62
N ASP A 253 -5.29 -24.14 17.11
CA ASP A 253 -4.92 -23.94 18.51
C ASP A 253 -5.11 -22.49 19.00
N LEU A 254 -5.41 -21.54 18.10
CA LEU A 254 -5.60 -20.14 18.48
C LEU A 254 -6.82 -19.98 19.40
N PRO A 255 -6.68 -19.32 20.57
CA PRO A 255 -7.81 -19.06 21.45
C PRO A 255 -8.92 -18.31 20.74
N LYS A 256 -10.17 -18.73 20.95
CA LYS A 256 -11.36 -18.14 20.32
C LYS A 256 -11.43 -16.63 20.53
N GLU A 257 -11.15 -16.17 21.75
CA GLU A 257 -11.14 -14.74 22.09
C GLU A 257 -10.19 -13.94 21.19
N LEU A 258 -8.96 -14.40 21.00
CA LEU A 258 -7.98 -13.73 20.14
C LEU A 258 -8.39 -13.78 18.67
N ASN A 259 -8.94 -14.91 18.20
CA ASN A 259 -9.50 -15.01 16.86
C ASN A 259 -10.60 -13.95 16.63
N ASP A 260 -11.53 -13.81 17.57
CA ASP A 260 -12.63 -12.85 17.48
C ASP A 260 -12.12 -11.40 17.52
N ILE A 261 -11.09 -11.11 18.34
CA ILE A 261 -10.42 -9.81 18.37
C ILE A 261 -9.80 -9.48 17.00
N VAL A 262 -9.08 -10.41 16.39
CA VAL A 262 -8.46 -10.21 15.06
C VAL A 262 -9.54 -10.01 13.99
N MET A 263 -10.60 -10.82 14.00
CA MET A 263 -11.68 -10.71 13.01
C MET A 263 -12.49 -9.42 13.16
N LYS A 264 -12.65 -8.90 14.39
CA LYS A 264 -13.26 -7.58 14.59
C LYS A 264 -12.41 -6.44 13.98
N ALA A 265 -11.08 -6.51 14.09
CA ALA A 265 -10.20 -5.54 13.43
C ALA A 265 -10.26 -5.64 11.90
N LEU A 266 -10.50 -6.86 11.37
CA LEU A 266 -10.61 -7.17 9.94
C LEU A 266 -12.06 -7.19 9.42
N THR A 267 -12.98 -6.50 10.10
CA THR A 267 -14.37 -6.38 9.62
C THR A 267 -14.43 -5.40 8.45
N PRO A 268 -15.03 -5.75 7.29
CA PRO A 268 -14.98 -4.90 6.10
C PRO A 268 -15.61 -3.52 6.30
N ASP A 269 -16.76 -3.48 6.97
CA ASP A 269 -17.41 -2.24 7.37
C ASP A 269 -16.64 -1.57 8.52
N ARG A 270 -16.03 -0.42 8.25
CA ARG A 270 -15.27 0.36 9.25
C ARG A 270 -16.10 0.79 10.45
N ASN A 271 -17.42 0.90 10.34
CA ASN A 271 -18.28 1.25 11.47
C ASN A 271 -18.52 0.08 12.44
N GLN A 272 -18.23 -1.15 12.00
CA GLN A 272 -18.34 -2.36 12.81
C GLN A 272 -16.98 -2.83 13.35
N ARG A 273 -15.87 -2.21 12.89
CA ARG A 273 -14.52 -2.42 13.45
C ARG A 273 -14.39 -1.80 14.84
N PHE A 274 -13.22 -1.98 15.46
CA PHE A 274 -12.84 -1.13 16.59
C PHE A 274 -12.85 0.34 16.18
N GLU A 275 -13.45 1.17 17.03
CA GLU A 275 -13.61 2.61 16.80
C GLU A 275 -12.28 3.37 16.76
N SER A 276 -11.24 2.83 17.41
CA SER A 276 -9.92 3.44 17.50
C SER A 276 -8.83 2.39 17.72
N SER A 277 -7.57 2.78 17.45
CA SER A 277 -6.42 1.96 17.82
C SER A 277 -6.33 1.71 19.34
N HIS A 278 -6.81 2.63 20.18
CA HIS A 278 -6.88 2.40 21.63
C HIS A 278 -7.83 1.25 21.98
N ALA A 279 -9.05 1.26 21.45
CA ALA A 279 -10.02 0.20 21.71
C ALA A 279 -9.52 -1.19 21.23
N PHE A 280 -8.80 -1.23 20.10
CA PHE A 280 -8.17 -2.47 19.64
C PHE A 280 -7.01 -2.89 20.55
N GLY A 281 -6.12 -1.96 20.92
CA GLY A 281 -5.01 -2.20 21.83
C GLY A 281 -5.46 -2.66 23.22
N ASP A 282 -6.56 -2.12 23.74
CA ASP A 282 -7.12 -2.49 25.04
C ASP A 282 -7.69 -3.91 25.03
N ALA A 283 -8.36 -4.32 23.95
CA ALA A 283 -8.81 -5.70 23.79
C ALA A 283 -7.62 -6.68 23.75
N LEU A 284 -6.55 -6.32 23.03
CA LEU A 284 -5.31 -7.09 22.99
C LEU A 284 -4.61 -7.15 24.36
N ALA A 285 -4.58 -6.03 25.10
CA ALA A 285 -4.00 -5.96 26.44
C ALA A 285 -4.79 -6.84 27.43
N GLY A 286 -6.13 -6.77 27.39
CA GLY A 286 -7.02 -7.61 28.19
C GLY A 286 -6.75 -9.09 27.95
N PHE A 287 -6.67 -9.51 26.68
CA PHE A 287 -6.31 -10.87 26.32
C PHE A 287 -4.91 -11.25 26.81
N LEU A 288 -3.89 -10.41 26.54
CA LEU A 288 -2.49 -10.70 26.87
C LEU A 288 -2.29 -10.90 28.37
N TYR A 289 -2.76 -9.97 29.20
CA TYR A 289 -2.49 -10.02 30.64
C TYR A 289 -3.37 -11.02 31.38
N SER A 290 -4.53 -11.40 30.83
CA SER A 290 -5.36 -12.48 31.38
C SER A 290 -4.75 -13.86 31.13
N ASN A 291 -4.13 -14.07 29.96
CA ASN A 291 -3.59 -15.36 29.56
C ASN A 291 -2.07 -15.51 29.86
N PHE A 292 -1.33 -14.40 29.90
CA PHE A 292 0.12 -14.35 30.08
C PHE A 292 0.53 -13.26 31.09
N PRO A 293 0.12 -13.35 32.37
CA PRO A 293 0.28 -12.28 33.36
C PRO A 293 1.73 -11.91 33.69
N ARG A 294 2.71 -12.75 33.33
CA ARG A 294 4.15 -12.50 33.51
C ARG A 294 4.86 -11.98 32.26
N PHE A 295 4.12 -11.76 31.17
CA PHE A 295 4.71 -11.30 29.92
C PHE A 295 5.26 -9.87 30.04
N SER A 296 6.39 -9.61 29.40
CA SER A 296 7.00 -8.27 29.37
C SER A 296 7.74 -8.02 28.05
N ALA A 297 8.10 -6.76 27.81
CA ALA A 297 8.94 -6.37 26.67
C ALA A 297 10.27 -7.14 26.62
N MET A 298 10.79 -7.59 27.77
CA MET A 298 12.02 -8.40 27.83
C MET A 298 11.87 -9.74 27.10
N THR A 299 10.67 -10.31 27.03
CA THR A 299 10.41 -11.52 26.24
C THR A 299 10.62 -11.27 24.74
N VAL A 300 10.23 -10.08 24.25
CA VAL A 300 10.53 -9.64 22.87
C VAL A 300 12.02 -9.42 22.67
N ALA A 301 12.69 -8.76 23.62
CA ALA A 301 14.14 -8.55 23.60
C ALA A 301 14.91 -9.87 23.48
N ASN A 302 14.56 -10.85 24.33
CA ASN A 302 15.18 -12.17 24.32
C ASN A 302 14.96 -12.90 22.99
N LEU A 303 13.76 -12.82 22.39
CA LEU A 303 13.51 -13.38 21.07
C LEU A 303 14.49 -12.80 20.04
N LEU A 304 14.62 -11.47 19.97
CA LEU A 304 15.51 -10.83 19.00
C LEU A 304 16.98 -11.20 19.24
N ARG A 305 17.42 -11.23 20.50
CA ARG A 305 18.79 -11.62 20.86
C ARG A 305 19.10 -13.05 20.43
N VAL A 306 18.13 -13.97 20.49
CA VAL A 306 18.27 -15.34 19.95
C VAL A 306 18.32 -15.33 18.42
N LEU A 307 17.34 -14.70 17.77
CA LEU A 307 17.18 -14.73 16.31
C LEU A 307 18.35 -14.07 15.55
N PHE A 308 18.94 -13.04 16.14
CA PHE A 308 20.01 -12.22 15.53
C PHE A 308 21.35 -12.35 16.28
N ARG A 309 21.54 -13.42 17.06
CA ARG A 309 22.77 -13.66 17.84
C ARG A 309 24.05 -13.54 17.00
N SER A 310 24.03 -14.11 15.79
CA SER A 310 25.18 -14.07 14.87
C SER A 310 25.48 -12.65 14.40
N ASP A 311 24.44 -11.88 14.10
CA ASP A 311 24.56 -10.51 13.61
C ASP A 311 25.13 -9.61 14.73
N LEU A 312 24.61 -9.74 15.96
CA LEU A 312 25.12 -9.04 17.14
C LEU A 312 26.58 -9.40 17.48
N ALA A 313 26.94 -10.68 17.40
CA ALA A 313 28.32 -11.12 17.66
C ALA A 313 29.33 -10.54 16.65
N GLN A 314 28.94 -10.37 15.38
CA GLN A 314 29.77 -9.71 14.36
C GLN A 314 29.99 -8.22 14.67
N GLU A 315 29.03 -7.58 15.34
CA GLU A 315 29.15 -6.21 15.85
C GLU A 315 29.91 -6.12 17.19
N GLY A 316 30.44 -7.23 17.70
CA GLY A 316 31.12 -7.29 19.00
C GLY A 316 30.17 -7.16 20.20
N ARG A 317 28.87 -7.41 19.99
CA ARG A 317 27.83 -7.32 21.03
C ARG A 317 27.41 -8.71 21.47
N GLU A 318 27.66 -9.03 22.73
CA GLU A 318 27.14 -10.25 23.35
C GLU A 318 26.05 -9.89 24.38
N LEU A 319 24.79 -10.06 23.96
CA LEU A 319 23.64 -9.81 24.82
C LEU A 319 23.20 -11.13 25.47
N SER A 320 23.01 -11.11 26.78
CA SER A 320 22.58 -12.30 27.53
C SER A 320 21.10 -12.61 27.27
N VAL A 321 20.81 -13.92 27.25
CA VAL A 321 19.46 -14.48 27.17
C VAL A 321 19.32 -15.48 28.31
N PRO A 322 18.27 -15.38 29.16
CA PRO A 322 18.04 -16.35 30.23
C PRO A 322 17.86 -17.78 29.69
N GLY A 323 18.44 -18.77 30.37
CA GLY A 323 18.30 -20.18 30.00
C GLY A 323 16.84 -20.65 29.97
N SER A 324 15.99 -20.12 30.85
CA SER A 324 14.55 -20.38 30.86
C SER A 324 13.87 -19.98 29.56
N PHE A 325 14.28 -18.88 28.93
CA PHE A 325 13.73 -18.45 27.65
C PHE A 325 14.20 -19.35 26.50
N LEU A 326 15.43 -19.88 26.56
CA LEU A 326 15.92 -20.84 25.56
C LEU A 326 15.12 -22.15 25.61
N GLU A 327 14.74 -22.62 26.80
CA GLU A 327 13.86 -23.78 26.94
C GLU A 327 12.44 -23.49 26.43
N GLU A 328 11.90 -22.31 26.74
CA GLU A 328 10.61 -21.85 26.20
C GLU A 328 10.62 -21.80 24.66
N MET A 329 11.69 -21.27 24.06
CA MET A 329 11.87 -21.21 22.62
C MET A 329 11.88 -22.59 21.95
N LYS A 330 12.52 -23.60 22.57
CA LYS A 330 12.50 -24.99 22.08
C LYS A 330 11.08 -25.56 22.08
N SER A 331 10.28 -25.23 23.10
CA SER A 331 8.88 -25.68 23.16
C SER A 331 8.04 -25.15 22.00
N TRP A 332 8.29 -23.91 21.56
CA TRP A 332 7.60 -23.31 20.42
C TRP A 332 8.04 -23.91 19.07
N GLN A 333 9.28 -24.36 18.95
CA GLN A 333 9.78 -25.05 17.75
C GLN A 333 9.25 -26.49 17.66
N GLY A 334 9.07 -27.16 18.81
CA GLY A 334 8.57 -28.53 18.89
C GLY A 334 7.05 -28.69 18.75
N ALA A 335 6.28 -27.61 18.87
CA ALA A 335 4.81 -27.62 18.77
C ALA A 335 4.27 -27.63 17.33
N ALA A 336 5.12 -27.89 16.33
CA ALA A 336 4.65 -28.15 14.96
C ALA A 336 3.61 -29.29 14.99
N ALA A 337 2.48 -29.07 14.31
CA ALA A 337 1.30 -29.95 14.34
C ALA A 337 1.68 -31.44 14.24
N PRO A 338 0.97 -32.36 14.94
CA PRO A 338 1.19 -33.78 14.74
C PRO A 338 1.00 -34.10 13.26
N GLU A 339 2.00 -34.76 12.66
CA GLU A 339 1.88 -35.32 11.32
C GLU A 339 0.59 -36.13 11.29
N ALA A 340 -0.36 -35.72 10.45
CA ALA A 340 -1.49 -36.57 10.12
C ALA A 340 -0.91 -37.91 9.63
N PRO A 341 -1.41 -39.06 10.11
CA PRO A 341 -0.85 -40.35 9.75
C PRO A 341 -0.92 -40.49 8.23
N VAL A 342 0.25 -40.41 7.59
CA VAL A 342 0.40 -40.72 6.17
C VAL A 342 0.11 -42.21 6.04
N GLU A 343 -1.08 -42.53 5.58
CA GLU A 343 -1.41 -43.86 5.12
C GLU A 343 -0.41 -44.20 4.02
N LYS A 344 0.45 -45.18 4.28
CA LYS A 344 1.53 -45.59 3.37
C LYS A 344 0.92 -46.08 2.06
N THR A 345 0.98 -45.26 1.02
CA THR A 345 0.77 -45.73 -0.34
C THR A 345 1.84 -46.79 -0.66
N PRO A 346 1.48 -47.96 -1.23
CA PRO A 346 2.46 -48.99 -1.53
C PRO A 346 3.48 -48.49 -2.57
N ALA A 347 4.72 -48.93 -2.42
CA ALA A 347 5.82 -48.61 -3.34
C ALA A 347 5.46 -48.99 -4.79
N PRO A 348 5.92 -48.22 -5.80
CA PRO A 348 5.78 -48.62 -7.19
C PRO A 348 6.60 -49.89 -7.43
N LEU A 349 6.00 -50.85 -8.13
CA LEU A 349 6.64 -52.09 -8.59
C LEU A 349 7.90 -51.76 -9.41
N GLU A 350 9.05 -52.26 -8.96
CA GLU A 350 10.29 -52.26 -9.72
C GLU A 350 10.13 -53.13 -10.97
N VAL A 351 10.35 -52.54 -12.14
CA VAL A 351 10.49 -53.28 -13.41
C VAL A 351 11.97 -53.61 -13.58
N GLU A 352 12.32 -54.88 -13.43
CA GLU A 352 13.65 -55.41 -13.75
C GLU A 352 13.97 -55.20 -15.24
N ALA A 353 15.12 -54.59 -15.54
CA ALA A 353 15.67 -54.54 -16.89
C ALA A 353 16.48 -55.82 -17.18
N PRO A 354 16.42 -56.38 -18.41
CA PRO A 354 17.15 -57.60 -18.74
C PRO A 354 18.66 -57.34 -18.85
N ALA A 355 19.43 -58.28 -18.32
CA ALA A 355 20.88 -58.31 -18.34
C ALA A 355 21.45 -58.67 -19.72
N GLY A 356 22.50 -57.97 -20.16
CA GLY A 356 23.38 -58.46 -21.23
C GLY A 356 24.21 -57.39 -21.96
N LEU A 357 25.50 -57.30 -21.59
CA LEU A 357 26.69 -56.91 -22.40
C LEU A 357 26.67 -55.55 -23.16
N SER A 358 27.69 -54.70 -23.13
CA SER A 358 29.09 -54.80 -22.68
C SER A 358 29.67 -53.40 -22.45
N ARG A 359 30.48 -53.27 -21.38
CA ARG A 359 31.30 -52.11 -21.05
C ARG A 359 32.36 -51.89 -22.12
N ARG A 360 32.09 -51.06 -23.14
CA ARG A 360 33.17 -50.48 -23.98
C ARG A 360 32.86 -49.19 -24.75
N TRP A 361 31.71 -48.56 -24.55
CA TRP A 361 31.35 -47.32 -25.27
C TRP A 361 30.98 -46.11 -24.38
N VAL A 362 31.10 -46.22 -23.04
CA VAL A 362 30.68 -45.15 -22.10
C VAL A 362 31.80 -44.13 -21.80
N GLN A 363 33.00 -44.25 -22.39
CA GLN A 363 34.08 -43.26 -22.25
C GLN A 363 34.27 -42.32 -23.47
N ALA A 364 33.36 -42.33 -24.44
CA ALA A 364 33.48 -41.47 -25.63
C ALA A 364 32.47 -40.29 -25.70
N LEU A 365 31.68 -40.04 -24.65
CA LEU A 365 30.69 -38.96 -24.62
C LEU A 365 30.84 -37.99 -23.43
N SER A 366 32.06 -37.78 -22.95
CA SER A 366 32.39 -36.77 -21.93
C SER A 366 33.28 -35.61 -22.44
N ALA A 367 33.47 -35.46 -23.75
CA ALA A 367 34.34 -34.41 -24.31
C ALA A 367 33.69 -33.51 -25.40
N GLY A 368 32.42 -33.71 -25.77
CA GLY A 368 31.79 -32.97 -26.88
C GLY A 368 30.59 -32.07 -26.54
N GLY A 369 30.01 -32.19 -25.34
CA GLY A 369 28.72 -31.56 -25.02
C GLY A 369 28.76 -30.29 -24.17
N LEU A 370 29.92 -29.91 -23.64
CA LEU A 370 30.05 -28.80 -22.68
C LEU A 370 30.75 -27.54 -23.23
N LEU A 371 31.03 -27.50 -24.55
CA LEU A 371 31.71 -26.35 -25.19
C LEU A 371 30.83 -25.52 -26.14
N THR A 372 29.53 -25.82 -26.29
CA THR A 372 28.65 -25.06 -27.21
C THR A 372 27.54 -24.25 -26.55
N VAL A 373 27.26 -24.42 -25.25
CA VAL A 373 26.25 -23.61 -24.54
C VAL A 373 26.87 -22.44 -23.76
N GLY A 374 28.15 -22.53 -23.37
CA GLY A 374 28.88 -21.44 -22.69
C GLY A 374 29.35 -20.29 -23.60
N ALA A 375 29.52 -20.54 -24.90
CA ALA A 375 30.03 -19.53 -25.84
C ALA A 375 28.95 -18.60 -26.42
N CYS A 376 27.66 -18.97 -26.34
CA CYS A 376 26.56 -18.13 -26.82
C CYS A 376 26.04 -17.12 -25.78
N PHE A 377 26.35 -17.31 -24.49
CA PHE A 377 25.88 -16.41 -23.43
C PHE A 377 26.83 -15.22 -23.15
N TRP A 378 28.09 -15.30 -23.60
CA TRP A 378 29.10 -14.25 -23.40
C TRP A 378 29.19 -13.22 -24.55
N LEU A 379 28.53 -13.49 -25.68
CA LEU A 379 28.54 -12.61 -26.88
C LEU A 379 27.31 -11.68 -27.00
N VAL A 380 26.32 -11.78 -26.11
CA VAL A 380 25.06 -11.00 -26.19
C VAL A 380 24.92 -9.92 -25.08
N MET A 381 25.82 -9.88 -24.08
CA MET A 381 25.73 -8.93 -22.95
C MET A 381 27.08 -8.32 -22.56
N ALA A 382 27.82 -7.75 -23.53
CA ALA A 382 28.94 -6.86 -23.26
C ALA A 382 28.50 -5.40 -23.52
N PRO A 383 28.56 -4.50 -22.52
CA PRO A 383 28.25 -3.09 -22.73
C PRO A 383 29.34 -2.42 -23.58
N LEU A 384 28.90 -1.66 -24.60
CA LEU A 384 29.77 -0.79 -25.40
C LEU A 384 30.43 0.26 -24.49
N SER A 385 31.76 0.35 -24.58
CA SER A 385 32.58 1.38 -23.92
C SER A 385 32.11 2.80 -24.29
N PRO A 386 32.08 3.76 -23.34
CA PRO A 386 31.81 5.15 -23.68
C PRO A 386 33.01 5.79 -24.41
N PRO A 387 32.77 6.75 -25.34
CA PRO A 387 33.84 7.46 -26.03
C PRO A 387 34.61 8.40 -25.08
N PRO A 388 35.89 8.73 -25.40
CA PRO A 388 36.71 9.59 -24.57
C PRO A 388 36.14 11.02 -24.49
N ARG A 389 36.02 11.55 -23.26
CA ARG A 389 35.61 12.93 -23.00
C ARG A 389 36.67 13.92 -23.48
N ALA A 390 36.23 14.92 -24.24
CA ALA A 390 36.99 16.12 -24.55
C ALA A 390 37.29 16.92 -23.27
N VAL A 391 38.53 17.38 -23.16
CA VAL A 391 39.04 18.24 -22.09
C VAL A 391 38.45 19.64 -22.27
N ALA A 392 37.76 20.14 -21.23
CA ALA A 392 37.37 21.55 -21.13
C ALA A 392 38.40 22.31 -20.27
N PRO A 393 38.69 23.60 -20.60
CA PRO A 393 39.75 24.39 -19.98
C PRO A 393 39.44 24.80 -18.52
N PRO A 394 40.47 25.16 -17.72
CA PRO A 394 40.33 25.44 -16.30
C PRO A 394 39.53 26.72 -16.03
N ALA A 395 38.64 26.65 -15.04
CA ALA A 395 37.96 27.81 -14.47
C ALA A 395 38.90 28.59 -13.51
N ILE A 396 38.78 29.90 -13.57
CA ILE A 396 39.56 30.92 -12.85
C ILE A 396 39.25 30.90 -11.34
N PRO A 397 40.21 31.12 -10.44
CA PRO A 397 39.96 31.17 -8.99
C PRO A 397 39.19 32.45 -8.61
N ILE A 398 38.02 32.29 -7.98
CA ILE A 398 37.31 33.37 -7.30
C ILE A 398 37.80 33.42 -5.84
N GLN A 399 38.29 34.57 -5.42
CA GLN A 399 38.76 34.82 -4.05
C GLN A 399 37.60 34.87 -3.05
N PRO A 400 37.81 34.49 -1.78
CA PRO A 400 36.78 34.52 -0.75
C PRO A 400 36.51 35.97 -0.30
N HIS A 401 35.28 36.43 -0.49
CA HIS A 401 34.78 37.62 0.22
C HIS A 401 34.40 37.27 1.66
N SER A 402 34.88 38.12 2.55
CA SER A 402 34.80 38.09 4.00
C SER A 402 33.37 38.21 4.55
N ARG A 403 33.11 37.49 5.65
CA ARG A 403 31.95 37.70 6.55
C ARG A 403 31.94 39.12 7.11
N PRO A 404 30.75 39.69 7.34
CA PRO A 404 30.52 40.55 8.50
C PRO A 404 29.85 39.76 9.64
N SER A 405 30.33 39.99 10.87
CA SER A 405 29.71 39.57 12.13
C SER A 405 28.45 40.40 12.45
N PRO A 406 27.62 39.96 13.43
CA PRO A 406 26.26 40.45 13.61
C PRO A 406 26.23 41.79 14.36
N ALA A 407 25.26 42.63 13.99
CA ALA A 407 24.88 43.83 14.74
C ALA A 407 23.47 43.66 15.29
N ASP A 408 23.31 44.06 16.55
CA ASP A 408 22.11 44.06 17.37
C ASP A 408 20.91 44.78 16.72
N SER A 409 19.70 44.25 16.92
CA SER A 409 18.48 45.06 16.87
C SER A 409 17.40 44.49 17.80
N GLU A 410 16.97 45.35 18.73
CA GLU A 410 15.81 45.22 19.61
C GLU A 410 14.46 45.25 18.84
N PRO A 411 13.36 44.78 19.45
CA PRO A 411 12.09 44.54 18.76
C PRO A 411 11.19 45.79 18.70
N SER A 412 10.32 45.84 17.69
CA SER A 412 9.20 46.78 17.63
C SER A 412 7.91 46.08 17.16
N PRO A 413 6.72 46.63 17.49
CA PRO A 413 5.56 45.87 17.94
C PRO A 413 4.52 45.54 16.86
N GLU A 414 3.61 44.61 17.21
CA GLU A 414 2.42 44.18 16.45
C GLU A 414 1.47 45.33 16.07
N PRO A 415 0.73 45.21 14.94
CA PRO A 415 -0.51 45.94 14.76
C PRO A 415 -1.75 45.03 14.82
N ALA A 416 -2.76 45.54 15.52
CA ALA A 416 -4.08 44.97 15.68
C ALA A 416 -5.01 45.20 14.47
N GLY A 417 -5.77 44.14 14.16
CA GLY A 417 -7.18 44.08 13.71
C GLY A 417 -7.82 45.22 12.90
N THR A 418 -8.02 44.96 11.61
CA THR A 418 -9.21 45.39 10.85
C THR A 418 -9.62 44.25 9.90
N SER A 419 -10.74 43.57 10.18
CA SER A 419 -11.27 42.47 9.35
C SER A 419 -11.83 42.99 8.02
N ALA A 420 -11.38 42.40 6.92
CA ALA A 420 -11.71 42.79 5.55
C ALA A 420 -13.06 42.17 5.08
N PRO A 421 -13.65 42.62 3.96
CA PRO A 421 -14.94 42.13 3.45
C PRO A 421 -15.01 40.62 3.18
N GLN A 422 -13.86 39.95 3.02
CA GLN A 422 -13.74 38.51 2.76
C GLN A 422 -14.15 37.65 3.97
N ASP A 423 -13.99 38.16 5.19
CA ASP A 423 -14.34 37.41 6.41
C ASP A 423 -15.87 37.27 6.56
N LYS A 424 -16.63 38.28 6.12
CA LYS A 424 -18.11 38.23 6.15
C LYS A 424 -18.70 37.27 5.11
N GLU A 425 -18.12 37.19 3.91
CA GLU A 425 -18.56 36.24 2.90
C GLU A 425 -18.33 34.80 3.36
N ALA A 426 -17.16 34.51 3.93
CA ALA A 426 -16.84 33.18 4.44
C ALA A 426 -17.79 32.74 5.56
N ASP A 427 -18.10 33.62 6.50
CA ASP A 427 -19.03 33.32 7.61
C ASP A 427 -20.48 33.12 7.13
N GLU A 428 -20.95 33.93 6.17
CA GLU A 428 -22.30 33.80 5.63
C GLU A 428 -22.46 32.54 4.76
N VAL A 429 -21.47 32.21 3.91
CA VAL A 429 -21.46 30.97 3.12
C VAL A 429 -21.38 29.75 4.02
N SER A 430 -20.59 29.80 5.09
CA SER A 430 -20.52 28.72 6.09
C SER A 430 -21.86 28.50 6.81
N GLY A 431 -22.57 29.58 7.14
CA GLY A 431 -23.92 29.51 7.71
C GLY A 431 -24.94 28.87 6.76
N MET A 432 -24.91 29.25 5.48
CA MET A 432 -25.76 28.65 4.45
C MET A 432 -25.42 27.18 4.21
N ALA A 433 -24.14 26.82 4.20
CA ALA A 433 -23.68 25.44 4.07
C ALA A 433 -24.24 24.54 5.18
N LYS A 434 -24.14 25.01 6.43
CA LYS A 434 -24.67 24.30 7.60
C LYS A 434 -26.18 24.04 7.48
N TYR A 435 -26.95 25.05 7.04
CA TYR A 435 -28.39 24.90 6.81
C TYR A 435 -28.70 23.88 5.71
N VAL A 436 -28.00 23.94 4.57
CA VAL A 436 -28.20 23.01 3.45
C VAL A 436 -27.94 21.57 3.89
N HIS A 437 -26.89 21.32 4.66
CA HIS A 437 -26.58 19.99 5.21
C HIS A 437 -27.65 19.53 6.21
N GLU A 438 -28.06 20.38 7.15
CA GLU A 438 -29.05 20.02 8.16
C GLU A 438 -30.44 19.76 7.54
N ALA A 439 -30.88 20.60 6.59
CA ALA A 439 -32.13 20.38 5.84
C ALA A 439 -32.05 19.11 4.97
N SER A 440 -30.88 18.83 4.39
CA SER A 440 -30.62 17.62 3.61
C SER A 440 -30.66 16.34 4.45
N ASP A 441 -30.28 16.42 5.73
CA ASP A 441 -30.30 15.28 6.66
C ASP A 441 -31.69 15.07 7.28
N LYS A 442 -32.50 16.13 7.39
CA LYS A 442 -33.91 16.06 7.78
C LYS A 442 -34.88 15.78 6.62
N GLU A 443 -34.37 15.36 5.46
CA GLU A 443 -35.13 15.11 4.21
C GLU A 443 -35.96 16.31 3.70
N GLN A 444 -35.64 17.53 4.12
CA GLN A 444 -36.27 18.77 3.64
C GLN A 444 -35.57 19.25 2.36
N ILE A 445 -35.61 18.40 1.33
CA ILE A 445 -34.77 18.55 0.13
C ILE A 445 -35.08 19.83 -0.65
N GLU A 446 -36.35 20.26 -0.71
CA GLU A 446 -36.72 21.53 -1.37
C GLU A 446 -36.11 22.74 -0.65
N ALA A 447 -36.20 22.79 0.69
CA ALA A 447 -35.59 23.86 1.49
C ALA A 447 -34.04 23.88 1.38
N ALA A 448 -33.42 22.70 1.24
CA ALA A 448 -31.98 22.59 1.01
C ALA A 448 -31.57 23.11 -0.39
N ILE A 449 -32.38 22.84 -1.43
CA ILE A 449 -32.16 23.34 -2.78
C ILE A 449 -32.35 24.87 -2.82
N ASP A 450 -33.38 25.39 -2.17
CA ASP A 450 -33.67 26.84 -2.13
C ASP A 450 -32.53 27.60 -1.45
N MET A 451 -32.02 27.10 -0.32
CA MET A 451 -30.88 27.73 0.37
C MET A 451 -29.58 27.65 -0.45
N ALA A 452 -29.34 26.54 -1.16
CA ALA A 452 -28.17 26.41 -2.02
C ALA A 452 -28.24 27.33 -3.25
N ASN A 453 -29.44 27.53 -3.82
CA ASN A 453 -29.66 28.51 -4.89
C ASN A 453 -29.46 29.94 -4.39
N LEU A 454 -29.96 30.27 -3.19
CA LEU A 454 -29.76 31.58 -2.58
C LEU A 454 -28.27 31.88 -2.35
N CYS A 455 -27.48 30.89 -1.88
CA CYS A 455 -26.03 31.01 -1.77
C CYS A 455 -25.39 31.36 -3.12
N LYS A 456 -25.78 30.65 -4.18
CA LYS A 456 -25.22 30.84 -5.53
C LYS A 456 -25.63 32.17 -6.17
N GLU A 457 -26.83 32.66 -5.86
CA GLU A 457 -27.29 33.97 -6.31
C GLU A 457 -26.53 35.10 -5.59
N LYS A 458 -26.30 34.94 -4.29
CA LYS A 458 -25.60 35.94 -3.46
C LYS A 458 -24.08 35.95 -3.71
N TYR A 459 -23.49 34.79 -3.97
CA TYR A 459 -22.04 34.61 -4.18
C TYR A 459 -21.74 33.74 -5.42
N PRO A 460 -21.99 34.26 -6.64
CA PRO A 460 -21.91 33.47 -7.88
C PRO A 460 -20.49 33.00 -8.23
N SER A 461 -19.45 33.68 -7.71
CA SER A 461 -18.05 33.33 -7.93
C SER A 461 -17.50 32.38 -6.84
N ASN A 462 -18.27 32.08 -5.80
CA ASN A 462 -17.82 31.26 -4.68
C ASN A 462 -18.05 29.76 -5.00
N PRO A 463 -16.98 28.94 -5.06
CA PRO A 463 -17.09 27.54 -5.48
C PRO A 463 -17.91 26.68 -4.49
N GLU A 464 -17.96 27.06 -3.21
CA GLU A 464 -18.66 26.31 -2.17
C GLU A 464 -20.18 26.35 -2.38
N CYS A 465 -20.75 27.49 -2.80
CA CYS A 465 -22.17 27.57 -3.15
C CYS A 465 -22.56 26.68 -4.34
N ALA A 466 -21.66 26.47 -5.31
CA ALA A 466 -21.90 25.57 -6.43
C ALA A 466 -21.91 24.10 -5.99
N ASP A 467 -21.05 23.74 -5.03
CA ASP A 467 -21.02 22.41 -4.44
C ASP A 467 -22.24 22.11 -3.57
N LEU A 468 -22.71 23.08 -2.76
CA LEU A 468 -23.94 22.93 -1.97
C LEU A 468 -25.15 22.61 -2.85
N LEU A 469 -25.28 23.26 -4.00
CA LEU A 469 -26.38 22.99 -4.93
C LEU A 469 -26.27 21.59 -5.54
N ARG A 470 -25.06 21.13 -5.86
CA ARG A 470 -24.80 19.77 -6.35
C ARG A 470 -25.16 18.72 -5.29
N ILE A 471 -24.88 19.00 -4.02
CA ILE A 471 -25.21 18.12 -2.90
C ILE A 471 -26.74 18.02 -2.75
N ALA A 472 -27.45 19.15 -2.68
CA ALA A 472 -28.90 19.18 -2.52
C ALA A 472 -29.64 18.49 -3.70
N LEU A 473 -29.18 18.70 -4.94
CA LEU A 473 -29.75 18.05 -6.14
C LEU A 473 -29.46 16.55 -6.20
N SER A 474 -28.30 16.09 -5.71
CA SER A 474 -27.98 14.66 -5.70
C SER A 474 -28.87 13.87 -4.74
N LYS A 475 -29.17 14.42 -3.56
CA LYS A 475 -30.14 13.83 -2.62
C LYS A 475 -31.58 13.88 -3.16
N SER A 476 -31.96 14.90 -3.95
CA SER A 476 -33.25 14.94 -4.66
C SER A 476 -33.43 13.83 -5.70
N ALA A 477 -32.33 13.41 -6.34
CA ALA A 477 -32.35 12.28 -7.27
C ALA A 477 -32.52 10.94 -6.54
N ILE A 478 -31.88 10.78 -5.38
CA ILE A 478 -31.97 9.57 -4.54
C ILE A 478 -33.38 9.43 -3.94
N SER A 479 -33.95 10.49 -3.36
CA SER A 479 -35.32 10.47 -2.81
C SER A 479 -36.39 10.17 -3.87
N ARG A 480 -36.16 10.53 -5.15
CA ARG A 480 -37.04 10.18 -6.27
C ARG A 480 -36.92 8.74 -6.73
N LEU A 481 -35.73 8.13 -6.60
CA LEU A 481 -35.49 6.73 -6.92
C LEU A 481 -36.11 5.79 -5.87
N GLU A 482 -36.16 6.22 -4.62
CA GLU A 482 -36.71 5.43 -3.50
C GLU A 482 -38.24 5.43 -3.43
N ARG A 483 -38.92 6.37 -4.13
CA ARG A 483 -40.40 6.48 -4.14
C ARG A 483 -41.12 5.68 -5.23
N GLN A 484 -40.45 4.88 -6.05
CA GLN A 484 -41.14 4.05 -7.07
C GLN A 484 -41.30 2.59 -6.62
N PRO A 485 -42.50 2.14 -6.21
CA PRO A 485 -42.80 0.72 -6.09
C PRO A 485 -43.29 0.18 -7.44
N GLY A 486 -42.54 -0.80 -7.99
CA GLY A 486 -42.95 -1.83 -8.95
C GLY A 486 -43.83 -1.47 -10.16
N GLY A 487 -43.33 -1.71 -11.39
CA GLY A 487 -44.21 -1.92 -12.55
C GLY A 487 -43.59 -1.62 -13.92
N ASN A 488 -43.60 -2.64 -14.78
CA ASN A 488 -43.44 -2.69 -16.26
C ASN A 488 -43.20 -1.39 -17.05
N LEU A 489 -42.23 -1.47 -17.98
CA LEU A 489 -42.06 -0.53 -19.10
C LEU A 489 -43.30 -0.47 -20.01
N PRO A 490 -43.75 0.75 -20.39
CA PRO A 490 -44.39 0.93 -21.69
C PRO A 490 -43.73 2.04 -22.55
N ARG A 491 -43.80 1.80 -23.86
CA ARG A 491 -43.34 2.64 -24.98
C ARG A 491 -43.92 4.06 -24.92
N ALA A 492 -43.13 5.06 -25.31
CA ALA A 492 -43.64 6.40 -25.62
C ALA A 492 -43.23 6.87 -27.03
N ARG A 493 -44.24 7.38 -27.76
CA ARG A 493 -44.12 8.20 -28.98
C ARG A 493 -43.75 9.65 -28.61
N ILE A 494 -43.20 10.32 -29.61
CA ILE A 494 -42.59 11.66 -29.67
C ILE A 494 -43.62 12.80 -29.53
N ASN A 495 -43.26 13.91 -28.84
CA ASN A 495 -43.43 15.30 -29.35
C ASN A 495 -42.78 16.40 -28.46
N GLY A 496 -41.76 17.06 -29.02
CA GLY A 496 -41.64 18.53 -29.10
C GLY A 496 -41.32 19.37 -27.85
N SER A 497 -40.02 19.64 -27.61
CA SER A 497 -39.38 20.95 -27.34
C SER A 497 -38.27 20.88 -26.28
N ARG A 498 -37.10 21.45 -26.61
CA ARG A 498 -35.78 21.17 -26.00
C ARG A 498 -35.42 22.11 -24.85
N VAL A 499 -34.86 21.54 -23.77
CA VAL A 499 -33.61 22.00 -23.11
C VAL A 499 -32.76 20.74 -22.79
N PRO A 500 -31.44 20.71 -23.05
CA PRO A 500 -30.66 19.48 -23.08
C PRO A 500 -29.81 19.26 -21.82
N LEU A 501 -30.01 18.15 -21.11
CA LEU A 501 -28.99 17.53 -20.26
C LEU A 501 -29.18 16.01 -20.35
N ALA A 502 -28.35 15.40 -21.18
CA ALA A 502 -28.47 14.03 -21.65
C ALA A 502 -28.11 13.01 -20.55
N VAL A 503 -29.12 12.36 -19.99
CA VAL A 503 -29.06 10.91 -19.74
C VAL A 503 -29.51 10.25 -21.04
N ASN A 504 -28.54 9.94 -21.91
CA ASN A 504 -28.78 9.10 -23.08
C ASN A 504 -27.50 8.31 -23.38
N MET A 505 -27.22 7.30 -22.57
CA MET A 505 -26.14 6.36 -22.88
C MET A 505 -26.62 5.43 -24.01
N GLY A 506 -26.09 5.66 -25.22
CA GLY A 506 -25.73 4.59 -26.15
C GLY A 506 -26.79 3.99 -27.08
N THR A 507 -28.07 4.36 -27.03
CA THR A 507 -29.11 3.68 -27.85
C THR A 507 -29.10 4.09 -29.34
N ASN A 508 -28.62 5.30 -29.68
CA ASN A 508 -28.63 5.83 -31.07
C ASN A 508 -27.24 6.14 -31.67
N MET A 509 -26.15 5.81 -30.98
CA MET A 509 -24.78 6.13 -31.43
C MET A 509 -24.30 5.16 -32.53
N PRO A 510 -23.66 5.61 -33.63
CA PRO A 510 -23.06 4.72 -34.62
C PRO A 510 -22.05 3.74 -33.99
N ILE A 511 -21.95 2.52 -34.53
CA ILE A 511 -21.06 1.47 -33.98
C ILE A 511 -19.59 1.93 -33.93
N GLN A 512 -19.14 2.68 -34.94
CA GLN A 512 -17.78 3.23 -35.00
C GLN A 512 -17.49 4.21 -33.85
N GLU A 513 -18.47 5.04 -33.48
CA GLU A 513 -18.35 5.99 -32.38
C GLU A 513 -18.40 5.27 -31.02
N LEU A 514 -19.21 4.21 -30.90
CA LEU A 514 -19.18 3.32 -29.73
C LEU A 514 -17.79 2.67 -29.57
N GLN A 515 -17.22 2.14 -30.64
CA GLN A 515 -15.87 1.54 -30.63
C GLN A 515 -14.78 2.57 -30.27
N ALA A 516 -14.86 3.79 -30.80
CA ALA A 516 -13.94 4.86 -30.43
C ALA A 516 -14.06 5.18 -28.93
N ARG A 517 -15.27 5.29 -28.41
CA ARG A 517 -15.53 5.64 -27.00
C ARG A 517 -15.11 4.53 -26.04
N VAL A 518 -15.33 3.26 -26.40
CA VAL A 518 -14.78 2.11 -25.66
C VAL A 518 -13.26 2.19 -25.63
N SER A 519 -12.60 2.50 -26.76
CA SER A 519 -11.14 2.63 -26.83
C SER A 519 -10.64 3.76 -25.93
N THR A 520 -11.27 4.93 -25.98
CA THR A 520 -10.93 6.08 -25.13
C THR A 520 -11.10 5.76 -23.65
N LEU A 521 -12.22 5.17 -23.24
CA LEU A 521 -12.44 4.79 -21.84
C LEU A 521 -11.44 3.73 -21.37
N ASN A 522 -11.13 2.76 -22.23
CA ASN A 522 -10.13 1.72 -21.94
C ASN A 522 -8.70 2.30 -21.81
N GLN A 523 -8.36 3.31 -22.61
CA GLN A 523 -7.08 4.04 -22.50
C GLN A 523 -7.04 4.95 -21.25
N GLN A 524 -8.19 5.48 -20.83
CA GLN A 524 -8.35 6.27 -19.61
C GLN A 524 -8.44 5.42 -18.33
N GLY A 525 -8.36 4.09 -18.43
CA GLY A 525 -8.47 3.18 -17.27
C GLY A 525 -9.89 3.00 -16.73
N LYS A 526 -10.92 3.54 -17.39
CA LYS A 526 -12.33 3.40 -17.01
C LYS A 526 -12.91 2.07 -17.50
N THR A 527 -12.36 0.96 -17.02
CA THR A 527 -12.64 -0.39 -17.53
C THR A 527 -14.12 -0.79 -17.46
N MET A 528 -14.82 -0.46 -16.38
CA MET A 528 -16.26 -0.78 -16.24
C MET A 528 -17.14 0.03 -17.19
N GLY A 529 -16.84 1.30 -17.40
CA GLY A 529 -17.54 2.13 -18.40
C GLY A 529 -17.26 1.68 -19.84
N ALA A 530 -16.02 1.27 -20.12
CA ALA A 530 -15.65 0.68 -21.40
C ALA A 530 -16.35 -0.68 -21.62
N LEU A 531 -16.47 -1.50 -20.57
CA LEU A 531 -17.16 -2.80 -20.62
C LEU A 531 -18.64 -2.64 -20.96
N ALA A 532 -19.35 -1.72 -20.29
CA ALA A 532 -20.77 -1.48 -20.56
C ALA A 532 -21.01 -1.03 -22.01
N LEU A 533 -20.17 -0.14 -22.54
CA LEU A 533 -20.26 0.28 -23.94
C LEU A 533 -19.86 -0.82 -24.93
N ALA A 534 -18.89 -1.66 -24.59
CA ALA A 534 -18.48 -2.79 -25.42
C ALA A 534 -19.53 -3.91 -25.45
N GLN A 535 -20.24 -4.14 -24.34
CA GLN A 535 -21.41 -5.03 -24.30
C GLN A 535 -22.52 -4.49 -25.21
N THR A 536 -22.82 -3.19 -25.12
CA THR A 536 -23.77 -2.51 -26.01
C THR A 536 -23.34 -2.61 -27.49
N CYS A 537 -22.04 -2.53 -27.79
CA CYS A 537 -21.48 -2.71 -29.14
C CYS A 537 -21.82 -4.10 -29.71
N VAL A 538 -21.59 -5.16 -28.92
CA VAL A 538 -21.89 -6.54 -29.33
C VAL A 538 -23.39 -6.81 -29.43
N GLU A 539 -24.19 -6.27 -28.52
CA GLU A 539 -25.65 -6.40 -28.58
C GLU A 539 -26.24 -5.77 -29.84
N ARG A 540 -25.71 -4.61 -30.26
CA ARG A 540 -26.19 -3.88 -31.44
C ARG A 540 -25.57 -4.37 -32.75
N ALA A 541 -24.37 -4.95 -32.72
CA ALA A 541 -23.71 -5.50 -33.90
C ALA A 541 -22.99 -6.84 -33.59
N PRO A 542 -23.74 -7.96 -33.46
CA PRO A 542 -23.17 -9.26 -33.11
C PRO A 542 -22.22 -9.87 -34.14
N SER A 543 -22.18 -9.32 -35.36
CA SER A 543 -21.27 -9.72 -36.44
C SER A 543 -20.03 -8.84 -36.53
N ALA A 544 -19.96 -7.73 -35.78
CA ALA A 544 -18.79 -6.84 -35.76
C ALA A 544 -17.66 -7.46 -34.93
N TYR A 545 -16.63 -7.97 -35.61
CA TYR A 545 -15.53 -8.67 -34.96
C TYR A 545 -14.73 -7.75 -34.01
N GLU A 546 -14.65 -6.44 -34.28
CA GLU A 546 -13.97 -5.49 -33.41
C GLU A 546 -14.66 -5.33 -32.05
N CYS A 547 -16.01 -5.35 -32.00
CA CYS A 547 -16.73 -5.32 -30.72
C CYS A 547 -16.38 -6.54 -29.85
N HIS A 548 -16.24 -7.72 -30.49
CA HIS A 548 -15.82 -8.94 -29.81
C HIS A 548 -14.35 -8.92 -29.37
N LEU A 549 -13.46 -8.37 -30.18
CA LEU A 549 -12.06 -8.16 -29.79
C LEU A 549 -11.96 -7.25 -28.56
N MET A 550 -12.73 -6.16 -28.52
CA MET A 550 -12.75 -5.23 -27.39
C MET A 550 -13.28 -5.88 -26.12
N LEU A 551 -14.37 -6.66 -26.20
CA LEU A 551 -14.85 -7.43 -25.06
C LEU A 551 -13.85 -8.48 -24.61
N GLY A 552 -13.19 -9.18 -25.53
CA GLY A 552 -12.12 -10.12 -25.19
C GLY A 552 -11.00 -9.44 -24.40
N VAL A 553 -10.53 -8.28 -24.85
CA VAL A 553 -9.51 -7.49 -24.15
C VAL A 553 -10.00 -7.01 -22.78
N LEU A 554 -11.23 -6.52 -22.69
CA LEU A 554 -11.79 -5.98 -21.44
C LEU A 554 -12.05 -7.08 -20.41
N TYR A 555 -12.63 -8.21 -20.80
CA TYR A 555 -12.79 -9.36 -19.91
C TYR A 555 -11.45 -9.97 -19.51
N GLY A 556 -10.46 -9.99 -20.41
CA GLY A 556 -9.08 -10.38 -20.06
C GLY A 556 -8.45 -9.46 -19.01
N LYS A 557 -8.68 -8.14 -19.11
CA LYS A 557 -8.26 -7.16 -18.08
C LYS A 557 -8.97 -7.35 -16.73
N LEU A 558 -10.20 -7.88 -16.75
CA LEU A 558 -11.00 -8.19 -15.56
C LEU A 558 -10.81 -9.64 -15.08
N MET A 559 -9.85 -10.37 -15.65
CA MET A 559 -9.57 -11.79 -15.37
C MET A 559 -10.79 -12.72 -15.49
N ALA A 560 -11.81 -12.32 -16.26
CA ALA A 560 -12.93 -13.17 -16.62
C ALA A 560 -12.54 -14.05 -17.83
N PHE A 561 -11.56 -14.95 -17.63
CA PHE A 561 -10.87 -15.67 -18.71
C PHE A 561 -11.81 -16.47 -19.61
N GLU A 562 -12.84 -17.09 -19.06
CA GLU A 562 -13.82 -17.85 -19.85
C GLU A 562 -14.66 -16.93 -20.76
N LYS A 563 -15.08 -15.77 -20.24
CA LYS A 563 -15.79 -14.74 -21.03
C LYS A 563 -14.85 -14.11 -22.07
N SER A 564 -13.59 -13.88 -21.70
CA SER A 564 -12.54 -13.38 -22.58
C SER A 564 -12.30 -14.34 -23.74
N LYS A 565 -12.12 -15.63 -23.43
CA LYS A 565 -11.92 -16.71 -24.40
C LYS A 565 -13.10 -16.80 -25.37
N LYS A 566 -14.33 -16.84 -24.85
CA LYS A 566 -15.56 -16.87 -25.67
C LYS A 566 -15.61 -15.72 -26.69
N HIS A 567 -15.23 -14.51 -26.30
CA HIS A 567 -15.22 -13.37 -27.21
C HIS A 567 -14.02 -13.35 -28.16
N TYR A 568 -12.87 -13.88 -27.76
CA TYR A 568 -11.73 -14.08 -28.65
C TYR A 568 -12.00 -15.16 -29.71
N GLU A 569 -12.62 -16.27 -29.35
CA GLU A 569 -13.09 -17.29 -30.30
C GLU A 569 -14.10 -16.71 -31.29
N ARG A 570 -15.04 -15.89 -30.79
CA ARG A 570 -16.00 -15.20 -31.66
C ARG A 570 -15.33 -14.21 -32.61
N PHE A 571 -14.31 -13.48 -32.15
CA PHE A 571 -13.48 -12.65 -33.02
C PHE A 571 -12.73 -13.47 -34.08
N LEU A 572 -12.13 -14.60 -33.72
CA LEU A 572 -11.45 -15.49 -34.67
C LEU A 572 -12.40 -16.11 -35.70
N GLY A 573 -13.68 -16.30 -35.36
CA GLY A 573 -14.71 -16.75 -36.30
C GLY A 573 -15.21 -15.66 -37.26
N LEU A 574 -15.10 -14.38 -36.90
CA LEU A 574 -15.69 -13.26 -37.66
C LEU A 574 -14.66 -12.37 -38.38
N ALA A 575 -13.42 -12.29 -37.89
CA ALA A 575 -12.40 -11.42 -38.46
C ALA A 575 -11.82 -11.97 -39.78
N PRO A 576 -11.47 -11.11 -40.77
CA PRO A 576 -10.83 -11.53 -42.02
C PRO A 576 -9.52 -12.32 -41.79
N PRO A 577 -9.17 -13.33 -42.60
CA PRO A 577 -7.99 -14.18 -42.38
C PRO A 577 -6.66 -13.43 -42.25
N ASP A 578 -6.54 -12.28 -42.91
CA ASP A 578 -5.38 -11.38 -42.94
C ASP A 578 -5.34 -10.37 -41.78
N HIS A 579 -6.34 -10.36 -40.90
CA HIS A 579 -6.43 -9.38 -39.82
C HIS A 579 -5.23 -9.52 -38.83
N PRO A 580 -4.48 -8.43 -38.56
CA PRO A 580 -3.15 -8.47 -37.92
C PRO A 580 -3.13 -9.01 -36.49
N LYS A 581 -4.28 -8.99 -35.80
CA LYS A 581 -4.40 -9.48 -34.42
C LYS A 581 -4.80 -10.95 -34.31
N ARG A 582 -5.12 -11.65 -35.41
CA ARG A 582 -5.59 -13.06 -35.37
C ARG A 582 -4.57 -14.01 -34.77
N ALA A 583 -3.31 -13.94 -35.21
CA ALA A 583 -2.25 -14.81 -34.72
C ALA A 583 -2.06 -14.69 -33.19
N ARG A 584 -2.05 -13.45 -32.67
CA ARG A 584 -1.91 -13.18 -31.24
C ARG A 584 -3.13 -13.64 -30.44
N VAL A 585 -4.33 -13.45 -30.97
CA VAL A 585 -5.56 -13.88 -30.29
C VAL A 585 -5.67 -15.41 -30.25
N ALA A 586 -5.27 -16.11 -31.31
CA ALA A 586 -5.21 -17.57 -31.33
C ALA A 586 -4.26 -18.12 -30.24
N GLN A 587 -3.07 -17.54 -30.10
CA GLN A 587 -2.14 -17.91 -29.02
C GLN A 587 -2.73 -17.70 -27.62
N ILE A 588 -3.51 -16.64 -27.42
CA ILE A 588 -4.19 -16.37 -26.14
C ILE A 588 -5.24 -17.45 -25.86
N VAL A 589 -6.09 -17.80 -26.83
CA VAL A 589 -7.12 -18.85 -26.69
C VAL A 589 -6.48 -20.22 -26.39
N ASP A 590 -5.38 -20.56 -27.05
CA ASP A 590 -4.63 -21.80 -26.81
C ASP A 590 -3.99 -21.84 -25.41
N SER A 591 -3.47 -20.71 -24.92
CA SER A 591 -2.87 -20.62 -23.58
C SER A 591 -3.91 -20.80 -22.47
N VAL A 592 -5.12 -20.24 -22.63
CA VAL A 592 -6.21 -20.38 -21.66
C VAL A 592 -6.71 -21.83 -21.62
N SER A 593 -6.72 -22.52 -22.77
CA SER A 593 -7.18 -23.92 -22.89
C SER A 593 -6.21 -24.96 -22.31
N LYS A 594 -4.95 -24.59 -22.05
CA LYS A 594 -3.93 -25.46 -21.44
C LYS A 594 -3.81 -25.30 -19.92
N THR A 595 -4.64 -24.44 -19.32
CA THR A 595 -4.69 -24.26 -17.86
C THR A 595 -5.71 -25.27 -17.30
N PRO A 596 -5.34 -26.19 -16.39
CA PRO A 596 -6.28 -27.18 -15.88
C PRO A 596 -7.41 -26.50 -15.09
N SER A 597 -8.66 -26.84 -15.42
CA SER A 597 -9.85 -26.40 -14.69
C SER A 597 -9.83 -26.97 -13.27
N ALA A 598 -10.05 -26.14 -12.25
CA ALA A 598 -10.13 -26.54 -10.85
C ALA A 598 -11.45 -27.28 -10.49
N THR A 599 -12.02 -28.04 -11.42
CA THR A 599 -13.28 -28.77 -11.24
C THR A 599 -13.18 -30.29 -11.42
N ASP A 600 -12.02 -30.83 -11.76
CA ASP A 600 -11.82 -32.29 -11.79
C ASP A 600 -11.12 -32.77 -10.52
N THR A 601 -11.92 -32.98 -9.47
CA THR A 601 -11.57 -33.91 -8.38
C THR A 601 -12.49 -35.13 -8.53
N PRO A 602 -11.95 -36.36 -8.72
CA PRO A 602 -12.78 -37.55 -8.76
C PRO A 602 -13.39 -37.83 -7.38
N ARG A 603 -14.65 -38.30 -7.38
CA ARG A 603 -15.48 -38.64 -6.23
C ARG A 603 -14.86 -39.65 -5.28
#